data_AF-A0A931XZC4-F1
#
_entry.id   AF-A0A931XZC4-F1
#
_cell.length_a   1.000
_cell.length_b   1.000
_cell.length_c   1.000
_cell.angle_alpha   90.00
_cell.angle_beta   90.00
_cell.angle_gamma   90.00
#
_symmetry.space_group_name_H-M   'P 1'
#
loop_
_entity.id
_entity.type
_entity.pdbx_description
1 polymer ?
#
loop_
_entity_poly.entity_id
_entity_poly.type
_entity_poly.pdbx_seq_one_letter_code
_entity_poly.pdbx_strand_id
1 'polypeptide(L)'
;MKLTSAVGIAGAFCALIPSCAENGQTIFIRQIQAVEAPECTFNSDVTALTTPSGFLDMGIASHYVIHPLVGNQLLSRGEPRQSRAEPNRVLIEGAEVELLTPSGAAVNLGGGLANPFSVIATGTIDPTTSADATYGVTSVEVIPPVVLQAYRRANFAGAPIGTTLAIHAKIKVFGRTLGNTAVETGPFTYPITVCYGCGVQVPADAIDSTVSSRNCLAPLSTSAGGSAQKTICAVGQDAFTDCRVCQGVIPLCTPCSTDAECSTMLSPVSGGPARCNTASFFCE
;
A
#
# COMPACT_ATOMS: atom_id res chain seq x y z
N MET A 1 28.62 -34.53 -70.01
CA MET A 1 27.49 -34.35 -69.08
C MET A 1 27.46 -32.90 -68.64
N LYS A 2 26.43 -32.14 -69.05
CA LYS A 2 26.19 -30.75 -68.63
C LYS A 2 25.15 -30.77 -67.51
N LEU A 3 25.50 -30.26 -66.33
CA LEU A 3 24.58 -30.07 -65.21
C LEU A 3 24.35 -28.57 -65.03
N THR A 4 23.15 -28.14 -65.40
CA THR A 4 22.58 -26.81 -65.12
C THR A 4 21.86 -26.88 -63.77
N SER A 5 22.35 -26.16 -62.76
CA SER A 5 21.65 -25.95 -61.48
C SER A 5 21.02 -24.56 -61.47
N ALA A 6 19.70 -24.52 -61.31
CA ALA A 6 18.90 -23.30 -61.19
C ALA A 6 18.87 -22.83 -59.72
N VAL A 7 19.21 -21.55 -59.52
CA VAL A 7 19.12 -20.85 -58.23
C VAL A 7 17.71 -20.26 -58.13
N GLY A 8 16.89 -20.79 -57.23
CA GLY A 8 15.57 -20.24 -56.88
C GLY A 8 15.68 -19.38 -55.62
N ILE A 9 15.53 -18.06 -55.77
CA ILE A 9 15.44 -17.11 -54.65
C ILE A 9 13.99 -17.10 -54.18
N ALA A 10 13.70 -17.80 -53.07
CA ALA A 10 12.42 -17.71 -52.38
C ALA A 10 12.43 -16.46 -51.50
N GLY A 11 11.75 -15.40 -51.95
CA GLY A 11 11.55 -14.17 -51.19
C GLY A 11 10.60 -14.39 -50.01
N ALA A 12 11.11 -14.27 -48.79
CA ALA A 12 10.32 -14.28 -47.56
C ALA A 12 9.63 -12.91 -47.38
N PHE A 13 8.35 -12.85 -47.74
CA PHE A 13 7.49 -11.70 -47.48
C PHE A 13 7.08 -11.73 -45.99
N CYS A 14 7.83 -11.04 -45.13
CA CYS A 14 7.41 -10.76 -43.75
C CYS A 14 6.24 -9.76 -43.78
N ALA A 15 5.02 -10.28 -43.65
CA ALA A 15 3.83 -9.47 -43.43
C ALA A 15 3.93 -8.79 -42.05
N LEU A 16 4.27 -7.50 -42.04
CA LEU A 16 4.14 -6.62 -40.89
C LEU A 16 2.65 -6.33 -40.69
N ILE A 17 1.93 -7.25 -40.05
CA ILE A 17 0.57 -7.00 -39.59
C ILE A 17 0.69 -6.04 -38.41
N PRO A 18 0.14 -4.81 -38.48
CA PRO A 18 0.11 -3.93 -37.33
C PRO A 18 -0.69 -4.64 -36.23
N SER A 19 -0.05 -5.02 -35.12
CA SER A 19 -0.77 -5.45 -33.95
C SER A 19 -1.50 -4.23 -33.40
N CYS A 20 -2.81 -4.17 -33.62
CA CYS A 20 -3.66 -3.21 -32.92
C CYS A 20 -3.41 -3.44 -31.42
N ALA A 21 -2.78 -2.47 -30.76
CA ALA A 21 -2.66 -2.50 -29.32
C ALA A 21 -4.09 -2.57 -28.75
N GLU A 22 -4.39 -3.64 -28.01
CA GLU A 22 -5.66 -3.74 -27.30
C GLU A 22 -5.71 -2.63 -26.25
N ASN A 23 -6.29 -1.50 -26.62
CA ASN A 23 -6.63 -0.41 -25.71
C ASN A 23 -7.92 -0.76 -24.97
N GLY A 24 -7.95 -1.94 -24.34
CA GLY A 24 -9.12 -2.49 -23.64
C GLY A 24 -9.32 -1.95 -22.22
N GLN A 25 -8.49 -1.00 -21.77
CA GLN A 25 -8.60 -0.45 -20.42
C GLN A 25 -9.69 0.61 -20.38
N THR A 26 -10.86 0.22 -19.88
CA THR A 26 -12.01 1.12 -19.68
C THR A 26 -11.99 1.79 -18.31
N ILE A 27 -11.20 1.22 -17.38
CA ILE A 27 -10.96 1.75 -16.04
C ILE A 27 -9.46 1.81 -15.75
N PHE A 28 -9.04 2.70 -14.85
CA PHE A 28 -7.63 2.88 -14.48
C PHE A 28 -7.49 3.37 -13.03
N ILE A 29 -6.37 3.06 -12.38
CA ILE A 29 -6.03 3.66 -11.08
C ILE A 29 -5.30 4.98 -11.35
N ARG A 30 -5.82 6.08 -10.82
CA ARG A 30 -5.23 7.42 -10.97
C ARG A 30 -4.17 7.71 -9.90
N GLN A 31 -4.53 7.50 -8.64
CA GLN A 31 -3.70 7.81 -7.47
C GLN A 31 -4.21 7.04 -6.24
N ILE A 32 -3.41 7.04 -5.17
CA ILE A 32 -3.83 6.53 -3.86
C ILE A 32 -4.24 7.72 -2.99
N GLN A 33 -5.47 7.68 -2.46
CA GLN A 33 -6.00 8.72 -1.60
C GLN A 33 -5.43 8.58 -0.19
N ALA A 34 -5.04 9.71 0.40
CA ALA A 34 -4.68 9.78 1.80
C ALA A 34 -5.93 9.66 2.67
N VAL A 35 -5.79 9.05 3.85
CA VAL A 35 -6.84 9.06 4.88
C VAL A 35 -6.60 10.26 5.79
N GLU A 36 -7.58 11.15 5.86
CA GLU A 36 -7.45 12.40 6.60
C GLU A 36 -7.98 12.23 8.03
N ALA A 37 -7.12 12.56 8.99
CA ALA A 37 -7.50 12.68 10.39
C ALA A 37 -8.14 14.07 10.63
N PRO A 38 -9.11 14.21 11.56
CA PRO A 38 -9.53 13.19 12.52
C PRO A 38 -10.69 12.27 12.08
N GLU A 39 -11.38 12.58 10.98
CA GLU A 39 -12.60 11.85 10.59
C GLU A 39 -12.32 10.47 9.99
N CYS A 40 -11.07 10.21 9.58
CA CYS A 40 -10.64 8.95 8.99
C CYS A 40 -11.46 8.56 7.77
N THR A 41 -11.68 9.56 6.93
CA THR A 41 -12.35 9.43 5.65
C THR A 41 -11.37 9.72 4.52
N PHE A 42 -11.68 9.21 3.34
CA PHE A 42 -10.96 9.49 2.10
C PHE A 42 -11.89 10.24 1.15
N ASN A 43 -11.33 11.17 0.39
CA ASN A 43 -12.07 11.98 -0.56
C ASN A 43 -11.91 11.42 -1.99
N SER A 44 -13.02 11.32 -2.72
CA SER A 44 -13.02 10.86 -4.12
C SER A 44 -12.67 11.95 -5.12
N ASP A 45 -12.37 13.18 -4.67
CA ASP A 45 -11.90 14.25 -5.52
C ASP A 45 -10.50 13.93 -6.07
N VAL A 46 -10.29 14.31 -7.34
CA VAL A 46 -9.01 14.15 -8.04
C VAL A 46 -7.91 15.07 -7.50
N THR A 47 -8.30 16.13 -6.79
CA THR A 47 -7.42 17.11 -6.15
C THR A 47 -7.21 16.86 -4.66
N ALA A 48 -7.86 15.81 -4.11
CA ALA A 48 -7.68 15.42 -2.72
C ALA A 48 -6.23 15.03 -2.40
N LEU A 49 -5.90 15.00 -1.10
CA LEU A 49 -4.57 14.63 -0.64
C LEU A 49 -4.25 13.19 -1.05
N THR A 50 -3.04 12.97 -1.56
CA THR A 50 -2.58 11.65 -2.01
C THR A 50 -1.39 11.16 -1.22
N THR A 51 -1.25 9.85 -1.12
CA THR A 51 -0.04 9.20 -0.57
C THR A 51 0.73 8.57 -1.73
N PRO A 52 1.86 9.14 -2.19
CA PRO A 52 2.62 8.58 -3.32
C PRO A 52 3.37 7.29 -2.96
N SER A 53 3.53 7.03 -1.68
CA SER A 53 4.19 5.85 -1.13
C SER A 53 3.59 5.49 0.22
N GLY A 54 3.64 4.20 0.54
CA GLY A 54 3.15 3.65 1.79
C GLY A 54 4.23 3.45 2.85
N PHE A 55 3.81 3.43 4.11
CA PHE A 55 4.61 3.01 5.24
C PHE A 55 3.84 2.01 6.10
N LEU A 56 4.45 0.88 6.42
CA LEU A 56 3.86 -0.15 7.27
C LEU A 56 4.82 -0.52 8.39
N ASP A 57 4.42 -0.33 9.63
CA ASP A 57 5.07 -0.91 10.80
C ASP A 57 4.43 -2.24 11.19
N MET A 58 5.06 -3.34 10.81
CA MET A 58 4.58 -4.70 11.09
C MET A 58 4.72 -5.11 12.58
N GLY A 59 5.39 -4.30 13.39
CA GLY A 59 5.44 -4.46 14.83
C GLY A 59 4.14 -4.05 15.51
N ILE A 60 3.34 -3.22 14.84
CA ILE A 60 2.13 -2.59 15.37
C ILE A 60 0.90 -2.95 14.54
N ALA A 61 1.00 -2.77 13.22
CA ALA A 61 -0.08 -3.04 12.29
C ALA A 61 -0.19 -4.55 12.00
N SER A 62 -1.42 -5.01 11.79
CA SER A 62 -1.72 -6.40 11.44
C SER A 62 -1.95 -6.63 9.94
N HIS A 63 -2.13 -5.56 9.17
CA HIS A 63 -2.39 -5.56 7.73
C HIS A 63 -2.06 -4.17 7.16
N TYR A 64 -2.13 -4.02 5.83
CA TYR A 64 -1.95 -2.74 5.15
C TYR A 64 -3.04 -2.50 4.11
N VAL A 65 -3.74 -1.37 4.21
CA VAL A 65 -4.86 -0.98 3.34
C VAL A 65 -4.52 0.31 2.63
N ILE A 66 -4.85 0.37 1.34
CA ILE A 66 -4.79 1.61 0.55
C ILE A 66 -6.17 1.93 -0.01
N HIS A 67 -6.33 3.17 -0.47
CA HIS A 67 -7.59 3.66 -1.03
C HIS A 67 -7.38 4.19 -2.47
N PRO A 68 -7.31 3.32 -3.49
CA PRO A 68 -7.09 3.76 -4.86
C PRO A 68 -8.29 4.56 -5.38
N LEU A 69 -8.00 5.70 -6.02
CA LEU A 69 -8.96 6.43 -6.84
C LEU A 69 -8.98 5.80 -8.23
N VAL A 70 -10.08 5.13 -8.54
CA VAL A 70 -10.27 4.42 -9.81
C VAL A 70 -11.14 5.27 -10.74
N GLY A 71 -10.64 5.54 -11.94
CA GLY A 71 -11.33 6.26 -13.00
C GLY A 71 -12.13 5.32 -13.91
N ASN A 72 -13.27 5.78 -14.40
CA ASN A 72 -14.10 5.13 -15.40
C ASN A 72 -14.27 6.03 -16.63
N GLN A 73 -13.88 5.54 -17.81
CA GLN A 73 -13.99 6.25 -19.09
C GLN A 73 -15.16 5.77 -19.96
N LEU A 74 -16.00 4.89 -19.44
CA LEU A 74 -17.19 4.45 -20.16
C LEU A 74 -18.19 5.60 -20.25
N LEU A 75 -18.68 5.87 -21.46
CA LEU A 75 -19.76 6.85 -21.69
C LEU A 75 -21.10 6.31 -21.17
N SER A 76 -21.88 7.17 -20.53
CA SER A 76 -23.25 6.86 -20.11
C SER A 76 -24.10 6.48 -21.32
N ARG A 77 -24.87 5.39 -21.19
CA ARG A 77 -25.81 4.89 -22.21
C ARG A 77 -27.24 4.77 -21.68
N GLY A 78 -27.47 5.08 -20.40
CA GLY A 78 -28.80 5.17 -19.83
C GLY A 78 -29.60 6.29 -20.48
N GLU A 79 -30.91 6.05 -20.67
CA GLU A 79 -31.86 7.06 -21.13
C GLU A 79 -32.95 7.20 -20.06
N PRO A 80 -32.85 8.23 -19.18
CA PRO A 80 -33.79 8.42 -18.08
C PRO A 80 -35.24 8.57 -18.55
N ARG A 81 -35.47 9.14 -19.74
CA ARG A 81 -36.82 9.35 -20.29
C ARG A 81 -37.50 8.05 -20.76
N GLN A 82 -36.72 7.00 -20.98
CA GLN A 82 -37.20 5.68 -21.40
C GLN A 82 -37.08 4.63 -20.30
N SER A 83 -36.76 5.04 -19.06
CA SER A 83 -36.54 4.13 -17.92
C SER A 83 -35.52 3.01 -18.23
N ARG A 84 -34.54 3.29 -19.09
CA ARG A 84 -33.46 2.34 -19.40
C ARG A 84 -32.38 2.44 -18.32
N ALA A 85 -32.08 1.31 -17.68
CA ALA A 85 -30.99 1.22 -16.71
C ALA A 85 -29.64 1.56 -17.37
N GLU A 86 -28.73 2.17 -16.61
CA GLU A 86 -27.37 2.51 -17.05
C GLU A 86 -26.47 1.26 -17.04
N PRO A 87 -26.07 0.69 -18.19
CA PRO A 87 -25.25 -0.51 -18.21
C PRO A 87 -23.78 -0.27 -17.86
N ASN A 88 -23.27 0.96 -17.95
CA ASN A 88 -21.84 1.26 -17.89
C ASN A 88 -21.34 1.73 -16.52
N ARG A 89 -22.18 1.70 -15.49
CA ARG A 89 -21.72 1.81 -14.10
C ARG A 89 -20.89 0.58 -13.76
N VAL A 90 -19.70 0.79 -13.21
CA VAL A 90 -18.78 -0.26 -12.79
C VAL A 90 -19.02 -0.59 -11.32
N LEU A 91 -19.14 -1.88 -11.02
CA LEU A 91 -19.09 -2.47 -9.69
C LEU A 91 -17.73 -3.13 -9.51
N ILE A 92 -16.95 -2.66 -8.54
CA ILE A 92 -15.66 -3.26 -8.18
C ILE A 92 -15.92 -4.50 -7.33
N GLU A 93 -15.27 -5.61 -7.69
CA GLU A 93 -15.41 -6.91 -7.02
C GLU A 93 -14.15 -7.29 -6.24
N GLY A 94 -12.99 -6.81 -6.66
CA GLY A 94 -11.71 -7.19 -6.07
C GLY A 94 -10.52 -6.47 -6.66
N ALA A 95 -9.35 -6.86 -6.15
CA ALA A 95 -8.06 -6.49 -6.72
C ALA A 95 -7.11 -7.69 -6.73
N GLU A 96 -6.29 -7.79 -7.76
CA GLU A 96 -5.11 -8.65 -7.79
C GLU A 96 -3.90 -7.84 -7.29
N VAL A 97 -3.15 -8.41 -6.36
CA VAL A 97 -1.97 -7.79 -5.75
C VAL A 97 -0.78 -8.71 -5.95
N GLU A 98 0.27 -8.16 -6.55
CA GLU A 98 1.58 -8.78 -6.71
C GLU A 98 2.59 -7.99 -5.87
N LEU A 99 3.25 -8.62 -4.91
CA LEU A 99 4.29 -7.99 -4.11
C LEU A 99 5.67 -8.25 -4.73
N LEU A 100 6.38 -7.19 -5.07
CA LEU A 100 7.67 -7.22 -5.74
C LEU A 100 8.75 -6.58 -4.87
N THR A 101 9.98 -7.06 -5.00
CA THR A 101 11.16 -6.36 -4.47
C THR A 101 11.44 -5.11 -5.32
N PRO A 102 12.31 -4.20 -4.87
CA PRO A 102 12.71 -3.05 -5.68
C PRO A 102 13.40 -3.44 -7.00
N SER A 103 13.96 -4.64 -7.09
CA SER A 103 14.53 -5.21 -8.33
C SER A 103 13.49 -5.82 -9.27
N GLY A 104 12.21 -5.81 -8.88
CA GLY A 104 11.10 -6.39 -9.67
C GLY A 104 10.94 -7.90 -9.53
N ALA A 105 11.65 -8.55 -8.60
CA ALA A 105 11.46 -9.96 -8.32
C ALA A 105 10.24 -10.18 -7.41
N ALA A 106 9.51 -11.27 -7.58
CA ALA A 106 8.42 -11.61 -6.67
C ALA A 106 8.93 -11.78 -5.24
N VAL A 107 8.27 -11.14 -4.28
CA VAL A 107 8.55 -11.30 -2.86
C VAL A 107 8.20 -12.73 -2.44
N ASN A 108 9.13 -13.39 -1.74
CA ASN A 108 8.86 -14.65 -1.10
C ASN A 108 8.01 -14.42 0.16
N LEU A 109 6.73 -14.76 0.06
CA LEU A 109 5.77 -14.64 1.16
C LEU A 109 5.98 -15.72 2.22
N GLY A 110 6.70 -16.81 1.92
CA GLY A 110 6.81 -17.98 2.79
C GLY A 110 5.49 -18.76 2.94
N GLY A 111 5.54 -19.91 3.61
CA GLY A 111 4.34 -20.67 3.96
C GLY A 111 3.53 -21.23 2.78
N GLY A 112 4.08 -21.25 1.57
CA GLY A 112 3.38 -21.70 0.37
C GLY A 112 2.29 -20.74 -0.14
N LEU A 113 2.29 -19.48 0.32
CA LEU A 113 1.34 -18.48 -0.17
C LEU A 113 1.66 -18.08 -1.62
N ALA A 114 0.59 -17.91 -2.41
CA ALA A 114 0.69 -17.45 -3.78
C ALA A 114 1.02 -15.96 -3.86
N ASN A 115 1.82 -15.59 -4.86
CA ASN A 115 2.11 -14.21 -5.24
C ASN A 115 2.17 -14.18 -6.78
N PRO A 116 1.19 -13.56 -7.47
CA PRO A 116 0.13 -12.69 -6.96
C PRO A 116 -0.99 -13.41 -6.17
N PHE A 117 -1.81 -12.63 -5.47
CA PHE A 117 -3.03 -13.08 -4.80
C PHE A 117 -4.18 -12.09 -5.02
N SER A 118 -5.42 -12.55 -4.83
CA SER A 118 -6.61 -11.71 -4.96
C SER A 118 -7.17 -11.32 -3.59
N VAL A 119 -7.64 -10.08 -3.48
CA VAL A 119 -8.31 -9.54 -2.30
C VAL A 119 -9.67 -8.97 -2.68
N ILE A 120 -10.61 -9.03 -1.74
CA ILE A 120 -11.94 -8.45 -1.92
C ILE A 120 -11.81 -6.94 -1.84
N ALA A 121 -12.45 -6.25 -2.77
CA ALA A 121 -12.55 -4.80 -2.81
C ALA A 121 -13.95 -4.46 -3.28
N THR A 122 -14.53 -3.40 -2.73
CA THR A 122 -15.88 -2.96 -3.11
C THR A 122 -15.86 -1.49 -3.48
N GLY A 123 -16.70 -1.12 -4.42
CA GLY A 123 -16.85 0.26 -4.85
C GLY A 123 -17.71 0.34 -6.09
N THR A 124 -18.22 1.53 -6.37
CA THR A 124 -18.97 1.79 -7.58
C THR A 124 -18.41 3.02 -8.27
N ILE A 125 -18.32 2.98 -9.59
CA ILE A 125 -17.88 4.11 -10.39
C ILE A 125 -18.93 4.37 -11.46
N ASP A 126 -19.53 5.54 -11.41
CA ASP A 126 -20.48 5.97 -12.44
C ASP A 126 -19.79 6.11 -13.80
N PRO A 127 -20.49 5.96 -14.92
CA PRO A 127 -19.96 6.31 -16.23
C PRO A 127 -19.89 7.83 -16.38
N THR A 128 -19.11 8.28 -17.35
CA THR A 128 -19.00 9.70 -17.69
C THR A 128 -20.01 10.14 -18.74
N THR A 129 -20.41 11.41 -18.71
CA THR A 129 -21.20 12.06 -19.77
C THR A 129 -20.35 12.96 -20.66
N SER A 130 -19.05 13.07 -20.39
CA SER A 130 -18.08 13.88 -21.14
C SER A 130 -16.88 13.04 -21.60
N ALA A 131 -15.84 13.70 -22.13
CA ALA A 131 -14.57 13.05 -22.44
C ALA A 131 -13.71 12.78 -21.19
N ASP A 132 -14.07 13.36 -20.04
CA ASP A 132 -13.32 13.22 -18.80
C ASP A 132 -13.77 11.97 -18.04
N ALA A 133 -12.85 11.29 -17.38
CA ALA A 133 -13.20 10.15 -16.53
C ALA A 133 -13.98 10.63 -15.29
N THR A 134 -14.92 9.81 -14.84
CA THR A 134 -15.50 9.87 -13.49
C THR A 134 -14.68 9.01 -12.55
N TYR A 135 -14.76 9.26 -11.23
CA TYR A 135 -13.91 8.59 -10.25
C TYR A 135 -14.72 8.02 -9.09
N GLY A 136 -14.26 6.87 -8.60
CA GLY A 136 -14.73 6.26 -7.36
C GLY A 136 -13.54 5.75 -6.56
N VAL A 137 -13.67 5.74 -5.24
CA VAL A 137 -12.65 5.18 -4.36
C VAL A 137 -13.04 3.77 -3.98
N THR A 138 -12.06 2.88 -3.94
CA THR A 138 -12.21 1.54 -3.37
C THR A 138 -11.16 1.32 -2.29
N SER A 139 -11.37 0.36 -1.40
CA SER A 139 -10.39 -0.02 -0.38
C SER A 139 -9.78 -1.36 -0.77
N VAL A 140 -8.45 -1.41 -0.81
CA VAL A 140 -7.69 -2.60 -1.19
C VAL A 140 -6.76 -2.96 -0.05
N GLU A 141 -6.95 -4.14 0.54
CA GLU A 141 -6.04 -4.69 1.54
C GLU A 141 -4.81 -5.28 0.83
N VAL A 142 -3.79 -4.45 0.63
CA VAL A 142 -2.58 -4.79 -0.13
C VAL A 142 -1.77 -5.87 0.57
N ILE A 143 -1.72 -5.84 1.90
CA ILE A 143 -0.99 -6.84 2.69
C ILE A 143 -1.93 -7.39 3.77
N PRO A 144 -2.70 -8.46 3.47
CA PRO A 144 -3.58 -9.10 4.44
C PRO A 144 -2.81 -9.72 5.62
N PRO A 145 -3.46 -9.99 6.77
CA PRO A 145 -2.77 -10.49 7.97
C PRO A 145 -1.99 -11.77 7.76
N VAL A 146 -2.53 -12.71 6.97
CA VAL A 146 -1.86 -13.98 6.65
C VAL A 146 -0.58 -13.75 5.85
N VAL A 147 -0.61 -12.79 4.91
CA VAL A 147 0.55 -12.41 4.09
C VAL A 147 1.59 -11.69 4.94
N LEU A 148 1.16 -10.73 5.77
CA LEU A 148 2.06 -9.99 6.66
C LEU A 148 2.77 -10.91 7.65
N GLN A 149 2.04 -11.85 8.25
CA GLN A 149 2.62 -12.80 9.20
C GLN A 149 3.64 -13.71 8.54
N ALA A 150 3.34 -14.24 7.34
CA ALA A 150 4.25 -15.11 6.61
C ALA A 150 5.48 -14.33 6.13
N TYR A 151 5.29 -13.11 5.60
CA TYR A 151 6.37 -12.21 5.19
C TYR A 151 7.29 -11.83 6.36
N ARG A 152 6.73 -11.52 7.54
CA ARG A 152 7.50 -11.26 8.76
C ARG A 152 8.37 -12.45 9.14
N ARG A 153 7.84 -13.67 9.11
CA ARG A 153 8.62 -14.88 9.42
C ARG A 153 9.73 -15.14 8.40
N ALA A 154 9.48 -14.88 7.12
CA ALA A 154 10.45 -15.13 6.07
C ALA A 154 11.57 -14.08 6.01
N ASN A 155 11.27 -12.81 6.31
CA ASN A 155 12.17 -11.69 6.03
C ASN A 155 12.61 -10.90 7.27
N PHE A 156 11.91 -11.05 8.40
CA PHE A 156 12.19 -10.33 9.66
C PHE A 156 12.41 -11.27 10.86
N ALA A 157 12.62 -12.57 10.62
CA ALA A 157 12.94 -13.50 11.70
C ALA A 157 14.27 -13.10 12.36
N GLY A 158 14.20 -12.69 13.64
CA GLY A 158 15.36 -12.20 14.39
C GLY A 158 15.84 -10.80 13.97
N ALA A 159 15.09 -10.09 13.13
CA ALA A 159 15.46 -8.73 12.74
C ALA A 159 15.37 -7.78 13.95
N PRO A 160 16.35 -6.88 14.14
CA PRO A 160 16.28 -5.88 15.19
C PRO A 160 15.14 -4.88 14.92
N ILE A 161 14.65 -4.25 15.99
CA ILE A 161 13.78 -3.06 15.86
C ILE A 161 14.53 -2.01 15.03
N GLY A 162 13.82 -1.31 14.14
CA GLY A 162 14.45 -0.37 13.22
C GLY A 162 14.67 -0.94 11.82
N THR A 163 14.59 -2.27 11.65
CA THR A 163 14.80 -2.89 10.33
C THR A 163 13.73 -2.43 9.34
N THR A 164 14.16 -2.00 8.16
CA THR A 164 13.31 -1.54 7.06
C THR A 164 13.59 -2.34 5.78
N LEU A 165 12.54 -2.65 5.03
CA LEU A 165 12.61 -3.25 3.70
C LEU A 165 11.61 -2.52 2.79
N ALA A 166 12.07 -2.12 1.61
CA ALA A 166 11.21 -1.58 0.57
C ALA A 166 10.61 -2.71 -0.28
N ILE A 167 9.33 -2.62 -0.60
CA ILE A 167 8.62 -3.48 -1.56
C ILE A 167 7.78 -2.61 -2.49
N HIS A 168 7.40 -3.16 -3.62
CA HIS A 168 6.44 -2.56 -4.56
C HIS A 168 5.20 -3.44 -4.62
N ALA A 169 4.03 -2.87 -4.38
CA ALA A 169 2.76 -3.52 -4.62
C ALA A 169 2.27 -3.17 -6.03
N LYS A 170 2.19 -4.17 -6.91
CA LYS A 170 1.60 -4.03 -8.23
C LYS A 170 0.15 -4.50 -8.17
N ILE A 171 -0.76 -3.57 -8.39
CA ILE A 171 -2.19 -3.71 -8.11
C ILE A 171 -2.97 -3.61 -9.42
N LYS A 172 -3.96 -4.48 -9.58
CA LYS A 172 -4.99 -4.38 -10.62
C LYS A 172 -6.36 -4.48 -9.99
N VAL A 173 -7.20 -3.47 -10.18
CA VAL A 173 -8.58 -3.50 -9.70
C VAL A 173 -9.45 -4.12 -10.79
N PHE A 174 -10.35 -5.03 -10.41
CA PHE A 174 -11.25 -5.69 -11.34
C PHE A 174 -12.70 -5.67 -10.84
N GLY A 175 -13.63 -5.84 -11.78
CA GLY A 175 -15.05 -5.90 -11.50
C GLY A 175 -15.87 -6.09 -12.75
N ARG A 176 -17.12 -5.61 -12.71
CA ARG A 176 -18.08 -5.74 -13.82
C ARG A 176 -18.89 -4.47 -13.99
N THR A 177 -19.30 -4.20 -15.22
CA THR A 177 -20.35 -3.20 -15.47
C THR A 177 -21.72 -3.75 -15.10
N LEU A 178 -22.73 -2.89 -14.89
CA LEU A 178 -24.13 -3.33 -14.70
C LEU A 178 -24.69 -4.07 -15.93
N GLY A 179 -24.09 -3.87 -17.11
CA GLY A 179 -24.30 -4.67 -18.31
C GLY A 179 -23.59 -6.04 -18.30
N ASN A 180 -23.05 -6.47 -17.16
CA ASN A 180 -22.34 -7.75 -16.97
C ASN A 180 -21.08 -7.92 -17.85
N THR A 181 -20.43 -6.82 -18.22
CA THR A 181 -19.13 -6.86 -18.93
C THR A 181 -18.00 -6.79 -17.90
N ALA A 182 -17.06 -7.73 -17.95
CA ALA A 182 -15.88 -7.70 -17.08
C ALA A 182 -14.98 -6.51 -17.43
N VAL A 183 -14.41 -5.87 -16.41
CA VAL A 183 -13.48 -4.74 -16.53
C VAL A 183 -12.31 -4.93 -15.57
N GLU A 184 -11.12 -4.53 -15.99
CA GLU A 184 -9.88 -4.59 -15.20
C GLU A 184 -9.03 -3.34 -15.50
N THR A 185 -8.34 -2.82 -14.49
CA THR A 185 -7.38 -1.73 -14.67
C THR A 185 -6.05 -2.23 -15.23
N GLY A 186 -5.27 -1.32 -15.83
CA GLY A 186 -3.83 -1.58 -15.97
C GLY A 186 -3.13 -1.81 -14.62
N PRO A 187 -1.94 -2.42 -14.62
CA PRO A 187 -1.15 -2.60 -13.39
C PRO A 187 -0.68 -1.23 -12.89
N PHE A 188 -0.96 -0.94 -11.62
CA PHE A 188 -0.49 0.24 -10.90
C PHE A 188 0.54 -0.17 -9.86
N THR A 189 1.74 0.43 -9.88
CA THR A 189 2.81 0.08 -8.93
C THR A 189 2.88 1.09 -7.81
N TYR A 190 2.81 0.62 -6.57
CA TYR A 190 2.81 1.44 -5.37
C TYR A 190 3.98 1.06 -4.45
N PRO A 191 4.94 1.95 -4.18
CA PRO A 191 6.05 1.65 -3.28
C PRO A 191 5.59 1.67 -1.83
N ILE A 192 6.02 0.67 -1.04
CA ILE A 192 5.71 0.54 0.39
C ILE A 192 7.01 0.30 1.14
N THR A 193 7.26 1.10 2.16
CA THR A 193 8.34 0.85 3.12
C THR A 193 7.77 0.06 4.28
N VAL A 194 8.22 -1.18 4.43
CA VAL A 194 7.82 -2.05 5.53
C VAL A 194 8.91 -2.04 6.58
N CYS A 195 8.55 -1.82 7.83
CA CYS A 195 9.47 -1.70 8.94
C CYS A 195 9.02 -2.50 10.15
N TYR A 196 9.95 -2.78 11.07
CA TYR A 196 9.66 -3.42 12.35
C TYR A 196 9.94 -2.47 13.51
N GLY A 197 8.89 -1.89 14.08
CA GLY A 197 8.91 -1.02 15.26
C GLY A 197 9.38 0.42 14.99
N CYS A 198 9.42 0.89 13.74
CA CYS A 198 9.85 2.26 13.42
C CYS A 198 8.69 3.28 13.42
N GLY A 199 7.45 2.82 13.50
CA GLY A 199 6.24 3.63 13.45
C GLY A 199 5.87 4.24 14.80
N VAL A 200 6.52 3.87 15.90
CA VAL A 200 6.28 4.48 17.22
C VAL A 200 7.10 5.76 17.35
N GLN A 201 6.43 6.86 17.71
CA GLN A 201 7.07 8.12 18.09
C GLN A 201 6.87 8.39 19.58
N VAL A 202 7.94 8.77 20.26
CA VAL A 202 7.92 9.25 21.65
C VAL A 202 8.16 10.76 21.64
N PRO A 203 7.11 11.59 21.57
CA PRO A 203 7.30 13.03 21.55
C PRO A 203 7.77 13.53 22.92
N ALA A 204 8.40 14.71 22.96
CA ALA A 204 9.02 15.22 24.19
C ALA A 204 8.00 15.47 25.33
N ASP A 205 6.76 15.81 24.98
CA ASP A 205 5.65 16.00 25.92
C ASP A 205 5.03 14.70 26.43
N ALA A 206 5.39 13.54 25.85
CA ALA A 206 4.98 12.22 26.36
C ALA A 206 5.88 11.73 27.52
N ILE A 207 7.00 12.41 27.77
CA ILE A 207 7.98 12.01 28.79
C ILE A 207 7.58 12.61 30.14
N ASP A 208 7.24 11.75 31.10
CA ASP A 208 7.12 12.13 32.50
C ASP A 208 8.52 12.32 33.09
N SER A 209 8.87 13.57 33.42
CA SER A 209 10.17 13.95 33.96
C SER A 209 10.41 13.49 35.41
N THR A 210 9.39 12.97 36.09
CA THR A 210 9.53 12.39 37.44
C THR A 210 10.13 10.99 37.39
N VAL A 211 10.11 10.34 36.23
CA VAL A 211 10.74 9.04 35.98
C VAL A 211 12.07 9.28 35.27
N SER A 212 13.14 8.69 35.79
CA SER A 212 14.51 8.88 35.25
C SER A 212 14.72 8.30 33.85
N SER A 213 13.82 7.44 33.40
CA SER A 213 13.85 6.81 32.08
C SER A 213 12.90 7.48 31.10
N ARG A 214 13.26 7.48 29.81
CA ARG A 214 12.34 7.89 28.74
C ARG A 214 11.10 6.98 28.80
N ASN A 215 9.93 7.59 28.87
CA ASN A 215 8.66 6.93 29.07
C ASN A 215 7.58 7.55 28.19
N CYS A 216 6.38 6.97 28.23
CA CYS A 216 5.18 7.47 27.56
C CYS A 216 4.06 7.75 28.58
N LEU A 217 4.44 8.09 29.81
CA LEU A 217 3.53 8.18 30.94
C LEU A 217 2.89 9.56 31.09
N ALA A 218 3.46 10.60 30.46
CA ALA A 218 2.85 11.92 30.53
C ALA A 218 1.51 11.90 29.77
N PRO A 219 0.42 12.41 30.36
CA PRO A 219 -0.88 12.39 29.72
C PRO A 219 -0.87 13.20 28.43
N LEU A 220 -1.72 12.81 27.47
CA LEU A 220 -1.98 13.63 26.29
C LEU A 220 -2.49 15.00 26.75
N SER A 221 -1.74 16.06 26.43
CA SER A 221 -2.16 17.43 26.76
C SER A 221 -3.45 17.75 26.01
N THR A 222 -4.55 17.95 26.75
CA THR A 222 -5.82 18.43 26.19
C THR A 222 -5.80 19.92 25.87
N SER A 223 -4.70 20.62 26.17
CA SER A 223 -4.74 22.08 26.41
C SER A 223 -3.65 22.87 25.69
N ALA A 224 -2.78 22.24 24.88
CA ALA A 224 -1.85 22.96 24.04
C ALA A 224 -2.47 23.17 22.66
N GLY A 225 -2.61 24.43 22.23
CA GLY A 225 -3.04 24.82 20.88
C GLY A 225 -2.04 24.43 19.76
N GLY A 226 -1.41 23.26 19.85
CA GLY A 226 -0.55 22.64 18.86
C GLY A 226 -0.90 21.15 18.79
N SER A 227 -1.57 20.77 17.70
CA SER A 227 -2.00 19.41 17.35
C SER A 227 -2.96 18.77 18.36
N ALA A 228 -4.27 19.07 18.20
CA ALA A 228 -5.34 18.20 18.67
C ALA A 228 -4.94 16.74 18.44
N GLN A 229 -5.08 15.88 19.47
CA GLN A 229 -4.81 14.44 19.45
C GLN A 229 -5.07 13.91 18.04
N LYS A 230 -3.99 13.75 17.24
CA LYS A 230 -4.12 13.43 15.83
C LYS A 230 -4.72 12.05 15.80
N THR A 231 -6.03 11.97 15.55
CA THR A 231 -6.74 10.70 15.54
C THR A 231 -6.06 9.86 14.47
N ILE A 232 -5.46 8.74 14.88
CA ILE A 232 -4.73 7.88 13.96
C ILE A 232 -5.76 6.96 13.34
N CYS A 233 -5.91 7.06 12.02
CA CYS A 233 -6.92 6.29 11.30
C CYS A 233 -6.53 4.82 11.13
N ALA A 234 -5.24 4.56 10.98
CA ALA A 234 -4.68 3.23 10.91
C ALA A 234 -3.36 3.19 11.68
N VAL A 235 -3.38 2.55 12.86
CA VAL A 235 -2.19 2.47 13.72
C VAL A 235 -1.12 1.65 13.01
N GLY A 236 0.09 2.21 12.92
CA GLY A 236 1.21 1.60 12.22
C GLY A 236 1.16 1.67 10.69
N GLN A 237 0.26 2.46 10.09
CA GLN A 237 0.18 2.65 8.64
C GLN A 237 0.25 4.15 8.29
N ASP A 238 1.13 4.51 7.35
CA ASP A 238 1.29 5.84 6.71
C ASP A 238 1.53 7.06 7.63
N ALA A 239 1.33 6.92 8.93
CA ALA A 239 1.54 7.93 9.95
C ALA A 239 2.24 7.32 11.18
N PHE A 240 3.07 8.13 11.83
CA PHE A 240 3.65 7.77 13.12
C PHE A 240 2.56 7.65 14.19
N THR A 241 2.73 6.65 15.04
CA THR A 241 1.89 6.36 16.19
C THR A 241 2.52 6.96 17.44
N ASP A 242 1.83 7.89 18.10
CA ASP A 242 2.23 8.38 19.42
C ASP A 242 2.23 7.20 20.40
N CYS A 243 3.35 6.99 21.09
CA CYS A 243 3.51 5.85 21.98
C CYS A 243 2.45 5.77 23.08
N ARG A 244 1.87 6.91 23.49
CA ARG A 244 0.76 6.97 24.47
C ARG A 244 -0.49 6.26 23.98
N VAL A 245 -0.69 6.16 22.66
CA VAL A 245 -1.86 5.51 22.04
C VAL A 245 -1.78 3.99 22.13
N CYS A 246 -0.58 3.41 22.15
CA CYS A 246 -0.37 1.97 22.09
C CYS A 246 0.32 1.37 23.32
N GLN A 247 0.65 2.20 24.32
CA GLN A 247 1.23 1.76 25.58
C GLN A 247 0.32 0.73 26.28
N GLY A 248 0.92 -0.33 26.81
CA GLY A 248 0.20 -1.41 27.53
C GLY A 248 -0.52 -2.42 26.63
N VAL A 249 -0.69 -2.12 25.34
CA VAL A 249 -1.26 -3.05 24.35
C VAL A 249 -0.15 -3.69 23.52
N ILE A 250 0.79 -2.87 23.04
CA ILE A 250 1.88 -3.30 22.17
C ILE A 250 3.20 -3.12 22.93
N PRO A 251 4.00 -4.20 23.11
CA PRO A 251 5.29 -4.12 23.80
C PRO A 251 6.26 -3.08 23.20
N LEU A 252 6.22 -2.88 21.88
CA LEU A 252 7.05 -1.89 21.17
C LEU A 252 6.73 -0.43 21.55
N CYS A 253 5.57 -0.17 22.13
CA CYS A 253 5.18 1.16 22.58
C CYS A 253 5.58 1.46 24.03
N THR A 254 6.20 0.50 24.70
CA THR A 254 6.80 0.74 26.01
C THR A 254 8.27 1.07 25.76
N PRO A 255 8.67 2.36 25.78
CA PRO A 255 10.09 2.71 25.68
C PRO A 255 10.85 2.01 26.79
N CYS A 256 12.07 1.56 26.48
CA CYS A 256 12.86 0.81 27.44
C CYS A 256 13.10 1.66 28.70
N SER A 257 12.92 1.03 29.86
CA SER A 257 13.01 1.72 31.15
C SER A 257 14.45 1.94 31.60
N THR A 258 15.41 1.32 30.92
CA THR A 258 16.84 1.52 31.16
C THR A 258 17.62 1.57 29.85
N ASP A 259 18.76 2.27 29.84
CA ASP A 259 19.69 2.28 28.71
C ASP A 259 20.17 0.85 28.37
N ALA A 260 20.26 -0.03 29.38
CA ALA A 260 20.59 -1.44 29.21
C ALA A 260 19.51 -2.22 28.43
N GLU A 261 18.22 -2.00 28.72
CA GLU A 261 17.11 -2.60 27.97
C GLU A 261 17.07 -2.08 26.52
N CYS A 262 17.29 -0.78 26.32
CA CYS A 262 17.45 -0.16 24.98
C CYS A 262 18.58 -0.82 24.19
N SER A 263 19.70 -1.13 24.84
CA SER A 263 20.85 -1.79 24.20
C SER A 263 20.58 -3.25 23.82
N THR A 264 19.66 -3.94 24.53
CA THR A 264 19.29 -5.34 24.23
C THR A 264 18.23 -5.47 23.14
N MET A 265 17.27 -4.54 23.05
CA MET A 265 16.29 -4.53 21.94
C MET A 265 16.92 -4.16 20.59
N LEU A 266 18.06 -3.47 20.62
CA LEU A 266 18.85 -3.06 19.45
C LEU A 266 20.14 -3.89 19.27
N SER A 267 20.35 -4.93 20.10
CA SER A 267 21.55 -5.76 19.95
C SER A 267 21.47 -6.57 18.65
N PRO A 268 22.42 -6.40 17.71
CA PRO A 268 22.45 -7.18 16.50
C PRO A 268 22.65 -8.66 16.85
N VAL A 269 21.91 -9.53 16.16
CA VAL A 269 22.21 -10.97 16.12
C VAL A 269 23.65 -11.13 15.60
N SER A 270 24.58 -11.33 16.54
CA SER A 270 26.00 -11.67 16.40
C SER A 270 26.80 -10.96 15.29
N GLY A 271 27.51 -9.87 15.65
CA GLY A 271 28.81 -9.56 15.01
C GLY A 271 29.09 -8.13 14.54
N GLY A 272 28.18 -7.16 14.71
CA GLY A 272 28.40 -5.76 14.35
C GLY A 272 28.42 -4.81 15.56
N PRO A 273 29.24 -3.75 15.57
CA PRO A 273 29.22 -2.77 16.66
C PRO A 273 27.89 -2.00 16.66
N ALA A 274 27.16 -2.07 17.77
CA ALA A 274 25.95 -1.30 18.02
C ALA A 274 26.27 0.21 17.96
N ARG A 275 25.65 0.92 17.00
CA ARG A 275 25.73 2.37 16.92
C ARG A 275 24.43 2.97 17.48
N CYS A 276 24.43 3.28 18.77
CA CYS A 276 23.48 4.23 19.34
C CYS A 276 24.20 5.58 19.45
N ASN A 277 23.75 6.58 18.69
CA ASN A 277 24.18 7.96 18.91
C ASN A 277 23.25 8.58 19.96
N THR A 278 23.78 8.93 21.12
CA THR A 278 23.05 9.36 22.33
C THR A 278 22.25 10.67 22.17
N ALA A 279 22.33 11.34 21.02
CA ALA A 279 21.66 12.62 20.78
C ALA A 279 20.37 12.52 19.96
N SER A 280 20.10 11.39 19.30
CA SER A 280 18.99 11.29 18.34
C SER A 280 18.67 9.83 18.03
N PHE A 281 17.68 9.27 18.73
CA PHE A 281 17.05 8.01 18.31
C PHE A 281 15.93 8.29 17.29
N PHE A 282 16.33 8.87 16.16
CA PHE A 282 15.65 8.69 14.89
C PHE A 282 16.60 7.87 14.03
N CYS A 283 16.10 6.81 13.40
CA CYS A 283 16.85 6.14 12.34
C CYS A 283 16.87 7.09 11.12
N GLU A 284 18.04 7.66 10.82
CA GLU A 284 18.46 7.97 9.44
C GLU A 284 19.45 6.88 8.98
#